data_AF-A0AAN8WBY1-F1
#
_entry.id   AF-A0AAN8WBY1-F1
#
_cell.length_a   1.000
_cell.length_b   1.000
_cell.length_c   1.000
_cell.angle_alpha   90.00
_cell.angle_beta   90.00
_cell.angle_gamma   90.00
#
_symmetry.space_group_name_H-M   'P 1'
#
loop_
_entity.id
_entity.type
_entity.pdbx_description
1 polymer ?
#
loop_
_entity_poly.entity_id
_entity_poly.type
_entity_poly.pdbx_seq_one_letter_code
_entity_poly.pdbx_strand_id
1 'polypeptide(L)'
;MRRILNELDGLSRDAAVSKYGSVGHAVRVREGAAAALYYLREEKPHSVKCVTSQGSVLSSTNFTAEIDIADITNDDKILSCCVHFCSDSTQRRPIKAGVRRLYREVVLLTEDRNLRVKAHARDVPVRNLLDFSRWAGVR
;
A
#
# COMPACT_ATOMS: atom_id res chain seq x y z
N MET A 1 6.15 -1.19 0.05
CA MET A 1 5.35 -1.11 1.30
C MET A 1 6.18 -0.65 2.51
N ARG A 2 7.49 -0.92 2.56
CA ARG A 2 8.37 -0.52 3.66
C ARG A 2 8.39 0.96 4.04
N ARG A 3 8.33 1.88 3.06
CA ARG A 3 8.28 3.32 3.31
C ARG A 3 6.97 3.78 3.99
N ILE A 4 5.89 3.00 3.86
CA ILE A 4 4.65 3.24 4.61
C ILE A 4 4.89 2.98 6.10
N LEU A 5 5.65 1.95 6.46
CA LEU A 5 6.04 1.72 7.86
C LEU A 5 6.89 2.87 8.40
N ASN A 6 7.84 3.37 7.61
CA ASN A 6 8.63 4.54 7.99
C ASN A 6 7.77 5.80 8.20
N GLU A 7 6.78 6.00 7.33
CA GLU A 7 5.84 7.10 7.48
C GLU A 7 4.97 6.93 8.74
N LEU A 8 4.48 5.72 9.02
CA LEU A 8 3.77 5.42 10.27
C LEU A 8 4.64 5.63 11.51
N ASP A 9 5.92 5.24 11.47
CA ASP A 9 6.86 5.45 12.59
C ASP A 9 7.10 6.93 12.83
N GLY A 10 7.31 7.71 11.77
CA GLY A 10 7.40 9.18 11.85
C GLY A 10 6.13 9.80 12.43
N LEU A 11 4.96 9.41 11.92
CA LEU A 11 3.66 9.92 12.37
C LEU A 11 3.34 9.56 13.82
N SER A 12 3.77 8.38 14.30
CA SER A 12 3.53 7.95 15.69
C SER A 12 4.40 8.69 16.70
N ARG A 13 5.58 9.18 16.29
CA ARG A 13 6.49 9.97 17.15
C ARG A 13 6.13 11.45 17.15
N ASP A 14 5.92 12.02 15.97
CA ASP A 14 5.68 13.45 15.82
C ASP A 14 4.72 13.73 14.64
N ALA A 15 3.42 13.70 14.94
CA ALA A 15 2.42 14.22 14.02
C ALA A 15 2.46 15.76 14.09
N ALA A 16 3.24 16.36 13.18
CA ALA A 16 3.44 17.81 13.15
C ALA A 16 2.10 18.55 13.12
N VAL A 17 1.74 19.22 14.22
CA VAL A 17 0.50 20.02 14.35
C VAL A 17 0.41 21.07 13.24
N SER A 18 1.56 21.60 12.80
CA SER A 18 1.69 22.54 11.68
C SER A 18 1.24 21.95 10.33
N LYS A 19 1.34 20.64 10.13
CA LYS A 19 0.92 19.95 8.89
C LYS A 19 -0.61 19.77 8.81
N TYR A 20 -1.29 19.70 9.95
CA TYR A 20 -2.69 19.31 10.04
C TYR A 20 -3.65 20.44 10.42
N GLY A 21 -3.13 21.62 10.78
CA GLY A 21 -3.93 22.80 11.12
C GLY A 21 -4.79 22.67 12.39
N SER A 22 -4.78 21.50 13.04
CA SER A 22 -5.55 21.20 14.26
C SER A 22 -4.81 20.20 15.15
N VAL A 23 -4.68 20.54 16.43
CA VAL A 23 -4.09 19.66 17.45
C VAL A 23 -4.87 18.34 17.56
N GLY A 24 -6.21 18.41 17.55
CA GLY A 24 -7.05 17.22 17.64
C GLY A 24 -6.89 16.27 16.46
N HIS A 25 -6.65 16.79 15.26
CA HIS A 25 -6.35 15.94 14.09
C HIS A 25 -4.97 15.30 14.21
N ALA A 26 -3.95 16.08 14.59
CA ALA A 26 -2.59 15.57 14.78
C ALA A 26 -2.53 14.44 15.82
N VAL A 27 -3.25 14.58 16.94
CA VAL A 27 -3.37 13.53 17.96
C VAL A 27 -3.98 12.25 17.38
N ARG A 28 -5.11 12.35 16.66
CA ARG A 28 -5.75 11.17 16.03
C ARG A 28 -4.84 10.46 15.03
N VAL A 29 -4.09 11.23 14.22
CA VAL A 29 -3.14 10.66 13.26
C VAL A 29 -2.02 9.92 13.98
N ARG A 30 -1.45 10.52 15.04
CA ARG A 30 -0.40 9.91 15.84
C ARG A 30 -0.86 8.61 16.50
N GLU A 31 -2.02 8.63 17.13
CA GLU A 31 -2.61 7.47 17.80
C GLU A 31 -2.95 6.35 16.80
N GLY A 32 -3.54 6.70 15.65
CA GLY A 32 -3.80 5.75 14.57
C GLY A 32 -2.53 5.10 14.03
N ALA A 33 -1.46 5.89 13.86
CA ALA A 33 -0.17 5.38 13.42
C ALA A 33 0.48 4.45 14.46
N ALA A 34 0.42 4.81 15.74
CA ALA A 34 0.91 3.97 16.83
C ALA A 34 0.15 2.64 16.91
N ALA A 35 -1.18 2.66 16.82
CA ALA A 35 -2.02 1.47 16.83
C ALA A 35 -1.73 0.55 15.63
N ALA A 36 -1.55 1.12 14.43
CA ALA A 36 -1.19 0.36 13.24
C ALA A 36 0.18 -0.32 13.39
N LEU A 37 1.18 0.39 13.94
CA LEU A 37 2.50 -0.20 14.20
C LEU A 37 2.45 -1.31 15.24
N TYR A 38 1.66 -1.13 16.31
CA TYR A 38 1.44 -2.16 17.32
C TYR A 38 0.85 -3.42 16.68
N TYR A 39 -0.22 -3.29 15.89
CA TYR A 39 -0.83 -4.42 15.18
C TYR A 39 0.17 -5.14 14.25
N LEU A 40 1.00 -4.40 13.53
CA LEU A 40 1.98 -4.99 12.60
C LEU A 40 3.19 -5.64 13.29
N ARG A 41 3.57 -5.15 14.47
CA ARG A 41 4.78 -5.58 15.19
C ARG A 41 4.50 -6.61 16.28
N GLU A 42 3.42 -6.45 17.05
CA GLU A 42 3.11 -7.29 18.21
C GLU A 42 2.16 -8.43 17.84
N GLU A 43 1.04 -8.13 17.16
CA GLU A 43 0.05 -9.16 16.78
C GLU A 43 0.55 -10.07 15.64
N LYS A 44 1.48 -9.58 14.82
CA LYS A 44 2.14 -10.31 13.71
C LYS A 44 1.21 -11.27 12.94
N PRO A 45 0.08 -10.78 12.39
CA PRO A 45 -0.88 -11.64 11.70
C PRO A 45 -0.23 -12.36 10.51
N HIS A 46 -0.39 -13.68 10.45
CA HIS A 46 0.22 -14.53 9.41
C HIS A 46 -0.19 -14.19 7.97
N SER A 47 -1.33 -13.52 7.80
CA SER A 47 -1.87 -13.08 6.50
C SER A 47 -1.27 -11.75 6.02
N VAL A 48 -0.49 -11.04 6.85
CA VAL A 48 0.11 -9.75 6.50
C VAL A 48 1.59 -9.94 6.19
N LYS A 49 2.00 -9.43 5.03
CA LYS A 49 3.38 -9.48 4.56
C LYS A 49 3.89 -8.07 4.29
N CYS A 50 5.14 -7.82 4.65
CA CYS A 50 5.84 -6.61 4.23
C CYS A 50 6.61 -6.87 2.95
N VAL A 51 6.49 -5.94 2.00
CA VAL A 51 7.11 -6.06 0.68
C VAL A 51 7.89 -4.80 0.32
N THR A 52 9.07 -5.00 -0.26
CA THR A 52 9.91 -3.92 -0.78
C THR A 52 9.31 -3.34 -2.06
N SER A 53 9.81 -2.18 -2.50
CA SER A 53 9.44 -1.60 -3.80
C SER A 53 9.80 -2.50 -5.01
N GLN A 54 10.73 -3.44 -4.81
CA GLN A 54 11.19 -4.43 -5.79
C GLN A 54 10.45 -5.77 -5.72
N GLY A 55 9.43 -5.89 -4.85
CA GLY A 55 8.59 -7.08 -4.75
C GLY A 55 9.10 -8.17 -3.80
N SER A 56 10.26 -7.98 -3.16
CA SER A 56 10.77 -8.94 -2.18
C SER A 56 9.90 -8.97 -0.94
N VAL A 57 9.40 -10.15 -0.57
CA VAL A 57 8.69 -10.38 0.69
C VAL A 57 9.70 -10.46 1.83
N LEU A 58 9.50 -9.61 2.85
CA LEU A 58 10.35 -9.57 4.03
C LEU A 58 9.84 -10.59 5.06
N SER A 59 10.76 -11.38 5.62
CA SER A 59 10.49 -12.35 6.69
C SER A 59 10.26 -11.69 8.05
N SER A 60 10.63 -10.42 8.22
CA SER A 60 10.36 -9.63 9.41
C SER A 60 9.90 -8.22 9.04
N THR A 61 9.17 -7.58 9.96
CA THR A 61 8.74 -6.18 9.86
C THR A 61 9.81 -5.21 10.40
N ASN A 62 11.02 -5.70 10.70
CA ASN A 62 12.10 -4.91 11.27
C ASN A 62 12.61 -3.85 10.28
N PHE A 63 12.83 -2.65 10.80
CA PHE A 63 13.24 -1.48 10.03
C PHE A 63 14.71 -1.62 9.63
N THR A 64 14.98 -1.73 8.33
CA THR A 64 16.29 -1.39 7.76
C THR A 64 16.03 -0.35 6.68
N ALA A 65 16.94 0.59 6.45
CA ALA A 65 16.71 1.64 5.47
C ALA A 65 16.60 1.02 4.05
N GLU A 66 15.60 1.42 3.27
CA GLU A 66 15.68 1.32 1.81
C GLU A 66 16.42 2.57 1.31
N ILE A 67 17.24 2.42 0.27
CA ILE A 67 17.94 3.56 -0.34
C ILE A 67 16.89 4.52 -0.90
N ASP A 68 16.91 5.76 -0.43
CA ASP A 68 16.07 6.81 -0.99
C ASP A 68 16.71 7.28 -2.31
N ILE A 69 16.13 6.80 -3.40
CA ILE A 69 16.40 7.31 -4.74
C ILE A 69 15.69 8.66 -4.87
N ALA A 70 16.43 9.71 -5.25
CA ALA A 70 15.88 11.03 -5.56
C ALA A 70 14.78 10.90 -6.63
N ASP A 71 13.78 11.78 -6.56
CA ASP A 71 12.66 11.88 -7.51
C ASP A 71 11.64 10.72 -7.55
N ILE A 72 11.80 9.68 -6.72
CA ILE A 72 10.79 8.60 -6.61
C ILE A 72 9.84 8.87 -5.44
N THR A 73 8.56 9.06 -5.74
CA THR A 73 7.52 9.31 -4.73
C THR A 73 7.05 8.01 -4.03
N ASN A 74 6.33 8.15 -2.91
CA ASN A 74 5.69 7.00 -2.25
C ASN A 74 4.71 6.30 -3.19
N ASP A 75 3.94 7.07 -3.96
CA ASP A 75 3.02 6.53 -4.97
C ASP A 75 3.74 5.64 -5.96
N ASP A 76 4.89 6.08 -6.48
CA ASP A 76 5.66 5.31 -7.47
C ASP A 76 6.18 4.00 -6.86
N LYS A 77 6.63 4.03 -5.59
CA LYS A 77 7.07 2.82 -4.87
C LYS A 77 5.93 1.84 -4.60
N ILE A 78 4.75 2.34 -4.24
CA ILE A 78 3.54 1.52 -4.02
C ILE A 78 3.10 0.89 -5.34
N LEU A 79 3.05 1.67 -6.41
CA LEU A 79 2.64 1.20 -7.74
C LEU A 79 3.63 0.20 -8.33
N SER A 80 4.94 0.44 -8.19
CA SER A 80 5.99 -0.51 -8.59
C SER A 80 5.77 -1.87 -7.92
N CYS A 81 5.48 -1.85 -6.61
CA CYS A 81 5.16 -3.05 -5.86
C CYS A 81 3.90 -3.75 -6.41
N CYS A 82 2.80 -3.02 -6.66
CA CYS A 82 1.59 -3.60 -7.23
C CYS A 82 1.84 -4.21 -8.62
N VAL A 83 2.56 -3.51 -9.50
CA VAL A 83 2.87 -3.96 -10.86
C VAL A 83 3.74 -5.22 -10.84
N HIS A 84 4.70 -5.31 -9.92
CA HIS A 84 5.53 -6.51 -9.75
C HIS A 84 4.64 -7.75 -9.55
N PHE A 85 3.72 -7.71 -8.58
CA PHE A 85 2.81 -8.82 -8.32
C PHE A 85 1.72 -9.02 -9.38
N CYS A 86 1.50 -8.04 -10.25
CA CYS A 86 0.64 -8.23 -11.43
C CYS A 86 1.33 -9.02 -12.55
N SER A 87 2.67 -8.98 -12.61
CA SER A 87 3.47 -9.51 -13.73
C SER A 87 3.51 -11.04 -13.74
N ASP A 88 3.53 -11.67 -12.56
CA ASP A 88 3.54 -13.14 -12.41
C ASP A 88 2.28 -13.82 -12.95
N SER A 89 1.13 -13.13 -12.92
CA SER A 89 -0.15 -13.65 -13.39
C SER A 89 -0.34 -13.57 -14.92
N THR A 90 0.65 -13.07 -15.66
CA THR A 90 0.55 -12.88 -17.11
C THR A 90 0.76 -14.18 -17.90
N GLN A 91 -0.13 -15.15 -17.72
CA GLN A 91 -0.48 -16.00 -18.85
C GLN A 91 -1.10 -15.07 -19.91
N ARG A 92 -0.28 -14.68 -20.90
CA ARG A 92 -0.67 -13.94 -22.09
C ARG A 92 -1.69 -14.76 -22.88
N ARG A 93 -2.95 -14.74 -22.44
CA ARG A 93 -4.03 -15.35 -23.21
C ARG A 93 -4.17 -14.57 -24.51
N PRO A 94 -4.32 -15.25 -25.66
CA PRO A 94 -4.44 -14.58 -26.94
C PRO A 94 -5.65 -13.62 -26.92
N ILE A 95 -5.48 -12.46 -27.53
CA ILE A 95 -6.56 -11.49 -27.75
C ILE A 95 -7.63 -12.20 -28.59
N LYS A 96 -8.73 -12.60 -27.97
CA LYS A 96 -9.90 -13.14 -28.67
C LYS A 96 -10.85 -11.98 -28.95
N ALA A 97 -11.25 -11.82 -30.21
CA ALA A 97 -12.25 -10.84 -30.64
C ALA A 97 -11.92 -9.38 -30.26
N GLY A 98 -10.65 -8.98 -30.30
CA GLY A 98 -10.22 -7.60 -30.00
C GLY A 98 -10.24 -7.20 -28.53
N VAL A 99 -10.62 -8.10 -27.61
CA VAL A 99 -10.67 -7.81 -26.17
C VAL A 99 -9.42 -8.36 -25.48
N ARG A 100 -8.62 -7.47 -24.89
CA ARG A 100 -7.51 -7.83 -24.00
C ARG A 100 -8.07 -8.16 -22.62
N ARG A 101 -7.94 -9.41 -22.18
CA ARG A 101 -8.30 -9.85 -20.82
C ARG A 101 -7.05 -9.97 -19.96
N LEU A 102 -7.06 -9.31 -18.81
CA LEU A 102 -5.98 -9.34 -17.82
C LEU A 102 -6.49 -10.04 -16.57
N TYR A 103 -5.72 -11.01 -16.09
CA TYR A 103 -5.90 -11.60 -14.77
C TYR A 103 -4.94 -10.90 -13.82
N ARG A 104 -5.42 -10.55 -12.62
CA ARG A 104 -4.66 -9.82 -11.61
C ARG A 104 -5.03 -10.38 -10.24
N GLU A 105 -4.04 -10.82 -9.49
CA GLU A 105 -4.21 -11.33 -8.12
C GLU A 105 -3.92 -10.26 -7.06
N VAL A 106 -3.81 -9.00 -7.50
CA VAL A 106 -3.54 -7.84 -6.64
C VAL A 106 -4.63 -6.81 -6.79
N VAL A 107 -5.01 -6.24 -5.65
CA VAL A 107 -5.88 -5.07 -5.55
C VAL A 107 -5.19 -4.04 -4.66
N LEU A 108 -5.05 -2.81 -5.16
CA LEU A 108 -4.60 -1.68 -4.36
C LEU A 108 -5.78 -1.12 -3.56
N LEU A 109 -5.61 -1.02 -2.24
CA LEU A 109 -6.60 -0.42 -1.35
C LEU A 109 -6.21 1.04 -1.05
N THR A 110 -7.00 1.99 -1.53
CA THR A 110 -6.77 3.42 -1.28
C THR A 110 -8.03 4.26 -1.49
N GLU A 111 -8.14 5.35 -0.73
CA GLU A 111 -9.11 6.42 -0.95
C GLU A 111 -8.51 7.59 -1.77
N ASP A 112 -7.19 7.59 -1.99
CA ASP A 112 -6.50 8.68 -2.69
C ASP A 112 -6.85 8.67 -4.19
N ARG A 113 -7.41 9.79 -4.67
CA ARG A 113 -7.82 9.95 -6.07
C ARG A 113 -6.65 9.91 -7.03
N ASN A 114 -5.53 10.54 -6.69
CA ASN A 114 -4.36 10.63 -7.57
C ASN A 114 -3.70 9.26 -7.72
N LEU A 115 -3.50 8.56 -6.61
CA LEU A 115 -2.96 7.20 -6.61
C LEU A 115 -3.88 6.24 -7.36
N ARG A 116 -5.20 6.37 -7.20
CA ARG A 116 -6.19 5.58 -7.97
C ARG A 116 -6.07 5.80 -9.48
N VAL A 117 -5.93 7.04 -9.93
CA VAL A 117 -5.71 7.36 -11.36
C VAL A 117 -4.39 6.75 -11.84
N LYS A 118 -3.30 6.91 -11.08
CA LYS A 118 -1.99 6.35 -11.41
C LYS A 118 -1.98 4.81 -11.49
N ALA A 119 -2.80 4.15 -10.68
CA ALA A 119 -2.97 2.69 -10.68
C ALA A 119 -3.77 2.19 -11.89
N HIS A 120 -4.89 2.86 -12.24
CA HIS A 120 -5.65 2.51 -13.43
C HIS A 120 -4.82 2.64 -14.72
N ALA A 121 -3.96 3.66 -14.81
CA ALA A 121 -3.05 3.82 -15.95
C ALA A 121 -2.03 2.66 -16.10
N ARG A 122 -1.86 1.82 -15.08
CA ARG A 122 -0.94 0.66 -15.06
C ARG A 122 -1.68 -0.68 -15.01
N ASP A 123 -2.98 -0.69 -15.35
CA ASP A 123 -3.85 -1.87 -15.26
C ASP A 123 -3.89 -2.51 -13.85
N VAL A 124 -3.67 -1.73 -12.79
CA VAL A 124 -3.74 -2.21 -11.39
C VAL A 124 -5.17 -2.04 -10.88
N PRO A 125 -5.84 -3.12 -10.41
CA PRO A 125 -7.16 -3.01 -9.79
C PRO A 125 -7.11 -2.18 -8.51
N VAL A 126 -8.12 -1.32 -8.29
CA VAL A 126 -8.21 -0.44 -7.11
C VAL A 126 -9.60 -0.49 -6.50
N ARG A 127 -9.66 -0.51 -5.17
CA ARG A 127 -10.88 -0.36 -4.37
C ARG A 127 -10.57 0.48 -3.13
N ASN A 128 -11.59 1.08 -2.52
CA ASN A 128 -11.44 1.51 -1.13
C ASN A 128 -11.57 0.32 -0.17
N LEU A 129 -11.15 0.52 1.07
CA LEU A 129 -11.11 -0.56 2.07
C LEU A 129 -12.52 -1.09 2.39
N LEU A 130 -13.49 -0.20 2.61
CA LEU A 130 -14.83 -0.60 3.05
C LEU A 130 -15.59 -1.39 1.97
N ASP A 131 -15.53 -0.94 0.72
CA ASP A 131 -16.15 -1.62 -0.41
C ASP A 131 -15.45 -2.95 -0.71
N PHE A 132 -14.12 -3.02 -0.54
CA PHE A 132 -13.40 -4.29 -0.65
C PHE A 132 -13.81 -5.27 0.46
N SER A 133 -13.96 -4.81 1.70
CA SER A 133 -14.44 -5.64 2.82
C SER A 133 -15.84 -6.21 2.54
N ARG A 134 -16.76 -5.35 2.07
CA ARG A 134 -18.12 -5.76 1.68
C ARG A 134 -18.10 -6.79 0.56
N TRP A 135 -17.28 -6.57 -0.47
CA TRP A 135 -17.10 -7.52 -1.57
C TRP A 135 -16.55 -8.86 -1.09
N ALA A 136 -15.62 -8.84 -0.12
CA ALA A 136 -15.03 -10.03 0.47
C ALA A 136 -15.96 -10.76 1.47
N GLY A 137 -17.14 -10.20 1.78
CA GLY A 137 -18.06 -10.76 2.77
C GLY A 137 -17.57 -10.63 4.22
N VAL A 138 -16.56 -9.79 4.46
CA VAL A 138 -16.04 -9.50 5.80
C VAL A 138 -16.81 -8.30 6.36
N ARG A 139 -17.51 -8.51 7.48
CA ARG A 139 -18.28 -7.48 8.19
C ARG A 139 -17.45 -6.83 9.28
#